data_AF-A0A9D8TV03-F1
#
_entry.id   AF-A0A9D8TV03-F1
#
_cell.length_a   1.000
_cell.length_b   1.000
_cell.length_c   1.000
_cell.angle_alpha   90.00
_cell.angle_beta   90.00
_cell.angle_gamma   90.00
#
_symmetry.space_group_name_H-M   'P 1'
#
loop_
_entity.id
_entity.type
_entity.pdbx_description
1 polymer ?
#
loop_
_entity_poly.entity_id
_entity_poly.type
_entity_poly.pdbx_seq_one_letter_code
_entity_poly.pdbx_strand_id
1 'polypeptide(L)'
;MKEELTEDEKKAMDALNYEETRDELERVVEALQAGGLNLEESVHAWEKGQYLAKKAEGMLEKVKGRIEEVQREQQAAGTTAGTQLNFGGNRKAQ
;
A
#
# COMPACT_ATOMS: atom_id res chain seq x y z
N MET A 1 20.59 26.36 1.38
CA MET A 1 19.85 25.66 0.31
C MET A 1 18.97 24.66 1.02
N LYS A 2 17.66 24.93 1.11
CA LYS A 2 16.67 24.04 1.72
C LYS A 2 16.04 23.21 0.60
N GLU A 3 16.84 22.39 -0.05
CA GLU A 3 16.42 21.58 -1.20
C GLU A 3 16.06 20.14 -0.82
N GLU A 4 15.91 19.82 0.48
CA GLU A 4 15.51 18.47 0.88
C GLU A 4 14.38 18.50 1.90
N LEU A 5 13.41 17.60 1.70
CA LEU A 5 12.43 17.25 2.71
C LEU A 5 13.10 16.92 4.05
N THR A 6 12.71 17.63 5.10
CA THR A 6 13.26 17.41 6.42
C THR A 6 12.79 16.08 7.01
N GLU A 7 13.59 15.51 7.90
CA GLU A 7 13.23 14.28 8.59
C GLU A 7 11.97 14.42 9.45
N ASP A 8 11.69 15.62 9.96
CA ASP A 8 10.47 15.89 10.73
C ASP A 8 9.23 15.94 9.83
N GLU A 9 9.33 16.48 8.61
CA GLU A 9 8.26 16.42 7.61
C GLU A 9 7.97 14.97 7.19
N LYS A 10 9.03 14.17 6.96
CA LYS A 10 8.89 12.74 6.66
C LYS A 10 8.20 12.00 7.79
N LYS A 11 8.63 12.21 9.04
CA LYS A 11 7.99 11.60 10.23
C LYS A 11 6.53 12.01 10.39
N ALA A 12 6.20 13.28 10.15
CA ALA A 12 4.83 13.76 10.21
C ALA A 12 3.97 13.05 9.15
N MET A 13 4.48 12.93 7.92
CA MET A 13 3.80 12.18 6.87
C MET A 13 3.73 10.69 7.19
N ASP A 14 4.75 10.10 7.81
CA ASP A 14 4.78 8.69 8.24
C ASP A 14 3.70 8.36 9.27
N ALA A 15 3.30 9.32 10.09
CA ALA A 15 2.21 9.16 11.05
C ALA A 15 0.80 9.13 10.41
N LEU A 16 0.66 9.58 9.15
CA LEU A 16 -0.63 9.64 8.46
C LEU A 16 -1.17 8.26 8.09
N ASN A 17 -2.49 8.08 8.18
CA ASN A 17 -3.20 6.94 7.61
C ASN A 17 -3.35 7.07 6.07
N TYR A 18 -3.96 6.08 5.42
CA TYR A 18 -4.08 6.06 3.96
C TYR A 18 -4.88 7.26 3.41
N GLU A 19 -6.06 7.54 3.96
CA GLU A 19 -6.90 8.65 3.49
C GLU A 19 -6.22 9.99 3.75
N GLU A 20 -5.58 10.17 4.91
CA GLU A 20 -4.80 11.37 5.21
C GLU A 20 -3.60 11.54 4.26
N THR A 21 -2.92 10.45 3.92
CA THR A 21 -1.81 10.46 2.95
C THR A 21 -2.30 10.85 1.56
N ARG A 22 -3.46 10.33 1.15
CA ARG A 22 -4.11 10.64 -0.13
C ARG A 22 -4.54 12.11 -0.18
N ASP A 23 -5.22 12.60 0.85
CA ASP A 23 -5.69 13.99 0.92
C ASP A 23 -4.51 14.97 0.86
N GLU A 24 -3.42 14.65 1.56
CA GLU A 24 -2.22 15.48 1.52
C GLU A 24 -1.54 15.46 0.15
N LEU A 25 -1.54 14.31 -0.54
CA LEU A 25 -1.05 14.20 -1.91
C LEU A 25 -1.90 15.03 -2.88
N GLU A 26 -3.22 15.02 -2.72
CA GLU A 26 -4.16 15.82 -3.53
C GLU A 26 -3.87 17.31 -3.36
N ARG A 27 -3.69 17.78 -2.13
CA ARG A 27 -3.30 19.18 -1.85
C ARG A 27 -1.98 19.58 -2.51
N VAL A 28 -0.99 18.69 -2.48
CA VAL A 28 0.30 18.95 -3.14
C VAL A 28 0.13 19.06 -4.66
N VAL A 29 -0.67 18.18 -5.26
CA VAL A 29 -0.97 18.23 -6.70
C VAL A 29 -1.71 19.51 -7.06
N GLU A 30 -2.71 19.91 -6.28
CA GLU A 30 -3.45 21.16 -6.47
C GLU A 30 -2.51 22.38 -6.41
N ALA A 31 -1.60 22.42 -5.44
CA ALA A 31 -0.62 23.51 -5.31
C ALA A 31 0.30 23.61 -6.53
N LEU A 32 0.76 22.46 -7.04
CA LEU A 32 1.58 22.41 -8.27
C LEU A 32 0.79 22.84 -9.50
N GLN A 33 -0.48 22.45 -9.61
CA GLN A 33 -1.34 22.79 -10.75
C GLN A 33 -1.75 24.26 -10.77
N ALA A 34 -1.90 24.89 -9.61
CA ALA A 34 -2.25 26.31 -9.51
C ALA A 34 -1.17 27.24 -10.11
N GLY A 35 0.09 26.77 -10.23
CA GLY A 35 1.17 27.49 -10.92
C GLY A 35 1.63 28.77 -10.22
N GLY A 36 1.30 28.97 -8.95
CA GLY A 36 1.65 30.15 -8.15
C GLY A 36 2.93 30.01 -7.30
N LEU A 37 3.61 28.86 -7.38
CA LEU A 37 4.81 28.56 -6.60
C LEU A 37 6.07 29.06 -7.32
N ASN A 38 7.04 29.54 -6.56
CA ASN A 38 8.37 29.78 -7.08
C ASN A 38 9.13 28.45 -7.32
N LEU A 39 10.35 28.50 -7.87
CA LEU A 39 11.12 27.30 -8.19
C LEU A 39 11.40 26.42 -6.96
N GLU A 40 11.86 27.02 -5.86
CA GLU A 40 12.21 26.29 -4.62
C GLU A 40 10.95 25.63 -4.03
N GLU A 41 9.84 26.37 -3.99
CA GLU A 41 8.54 25.85 -3.54
C GLU A 41 8.00 24.74 -4.43
N SER A 42 8.17 24.86 -5.75
CA SER A 42 7.73 23.85 -6.72
C SER A 42 8.53 22.55 -6.58
N VAL A 43 9.84 22.65 -6.36
CA VAL A 43 10.70 21.50 -6.11
C VAL A 43 10.31 20.82 -4.80
N HIS A 44 10.14 21.59 -3.72
CA HIS A 44 9.72 21.06 -2.42
C HIS A 44 8.36 20.35 -2.48
N ALA A 45 7.37 20.97 -3.14
CA ALA A 45 6.06 20.38 -3.34
C ALA A 45 6.16 19.08 -4.15
N TRP A 46 6.98 19.04 -5.20
CA TRP A 46 7.19 17.81 -5.97
C TRP A 46 7.82 16.68 -5.15
N GLU A 47 8.84 16.95 -4.34
CA GLU A 47 9.46 15.95 -3.46
C GLU A 47 8.46 15.40 -2.44
N LYS A 48 7.67 16.28 -1.84
CA LYS A 48 6.61 15.90 -0.90
C LYS A 48 5.58 15.00 -1.58
N GLY A 49 5.16 15.36 -2.79
CA GLY A 49 4.23 14.58 -3.60
C GLY A 49 4.77 13.18 -3.91
N GLN A 50 6.04 13.08 -4.30
CA GLN A 50 6.67 11.77 -4.53
C GLN A 50 6.73 10.90 -3.28
N TYR A 51 7.05 11.49 -2.13
CA TYR A 51 7.09 10.76 -0.87
C TYR A 51 5.71 10.22 -0.49
N LEU A 52 4.67 11.07 -0.54
CA LEU A 52 3.30 10.69 -0.24
C LEU A 52 2.78 9.61 -1.21
N ALA A 53 3.07 9.73 -2.51
CA ALA A 53 2.69 8.74 -3.51
C ALA A 53 3.30 7.36 -3.23
N LYS A 54 4.62 7.30 -2.95
CA LYS A 54 5.30 6.06 -2.56
C LYS A 54 4.72 5.47 -1.29
N LYS A 55 4.36 6.31 -0.32
CA LYS A 55 3.76 5.85 0.93
C LYS A 55 2.38 5.23 0.69
N ALA A 56 1.52 5.90 -0.08
CA ALA A 56 0.20 5.41 -0.43
C ALA A 56 0.28 4.05 -1.17
N GLU A 57 1.18 3.93 -2.15
CA GLU A 57 1.46 2.68 -2.86
C GLU A 57 1.91 1.57 -1.90
N GLY A 58 2.85 1.86 -1.00
CA GLY A 58 3.33 0.91 -0.01
C GLY A 58 2.25 0.42 0.97
N MET A 59 1.27 1.26 1.31
CA MET A 59 0.12 0.84 2.12
C MET A 59 -0.80 -0.12 1.34
N LEU A 60 -1.08 0.20 0.07
CA LEU A 60 -1.91 -0.65 -0.78
C LEU A 60 -1.26 -2.01 -1.03
N GLU A 61 0.05 -2.04 -1.27
CA GLU A 61 0.77 -3.30 -1.47
C GLU A 61 0.75 -4.18 -0.22
N LYS A 62 0.85 -3.59 0.98
CA LYS A 62 0.68 -4.35 2.24
C LYS A 62 -0.71 -4.98 2.36
N VAL A 63 -1.76 -4.23 2.00
CA VAL A 63 -3.13 -4.77 2.03
C VAL A 63 -3.29 -5.89 1.02
N LYS A 64 -2.78 -5.71 -0.20
CA LYS A 64 -2.80 -6.72 -1.25
C LYS A 64 -2.08 -7.99 -0.82
N GLY A 65 -0.88 -7.88 -0.25
CA GLY A 65 -0.13 -9.03 0.26
C GLY A 65 -0.89 -9.83 1.33
N ARG A 66 -1.60 -9.14 2.23
CA ARG A 66 -2.47 -9.80 3.22
C ARG A 66 -3.65 -10.54 2.60
N ILE A 67 -4.25 -9.96 1.55
CA ILE A 67 -5.34 -10.62 0.81
C ILE A 67 -4.84 -11.88 0.14
N GLU A 68 -3.67 -11.81 -0.52
CA GLU A 68 -3.07 -12.97 -1.19
C GLU A 68 -2.69 -14.09 -0.20
N GLU A 69 -2.20 -13.74 1.00
CA GLU A 69 -1.91 -14.69 2.06
C GLU A 69 -3.18 -15.44 2.51
N VAL A 70 -4.24 -14.71 2.84
CA VAL A 70 -5.53 -15.30 3.24
C VAL A 70 -6.10 -16.17 2.13
N GLN A 71 -5.99 -15.77 0.86
CA GLN A 71 -6.44 -16.58 -0.27
C GLN A 71 -5.65 -17.90 -0.39
N ARG A 72 -4.32 -17.87 -0.20
CA ARG A 72 -3.50 -19.09 -0.22
C ARG A 72 -3.86 -20.04 0.93
N GLU A 73 -4.11 -19.53 2.12
CA GLU A 73 -4.55 -20.33 3.27
C GLU A 73 -5.89 -21.01 3.02
N GLN A 74 -6.86 -20.28 2.43
CA GLN A 74 -8.17 -20.85 2.08
C GLN A 74 -8.05 -21.95 1.02
N GLN A 75 -7.20 -21.77 0.01
CA GLN A 75 -6.93 -22.79 -1.02
C GLN A 75 -6.26 -24.04 -0.42
N ALA A 76 -5.30 -23.86 0.49
CA ALA A 76 -4.65 -24.97 1.19
C ALA A 76 -5.65 -25.75 2.04
N ALA A 77 -6.52 -25.07 2.81
CA ALA A 77 -7.56 -25.69 3.62
C ALA A 77 -8.58 -26.47 2.77
N GLY A 78 -8.99 -25.93 1.62
CA GLY A 78 -9.87 -26.63 0.67
C GLY A 78 -9.23 -27.89 0.06
N THR A 79 -7.92 -27.86 -0.19
CA THR A 79 -7.18 -28.99 -0.77
C THR A 79 -7.03 -30.15 0.23
N THR A 80 -6.82 -29.85 1.52
CA THR A 80 -6.75 -30.88 2.57
C THR A 80 -8.10 -31.57 2.78
N ALA A 81 -9.20 -30.83 2.76
CA ALA A 81 -10.54 -31.39 2.86
C ALA A 81 -10.90 -32.30 1.66
N GLY A 82 -10.55 -31.89 0.43
CA GLY A 82 -10.77 -32.70 -0.77
C GLY A 82 -9.94 -33.98 -0.81
N THR A 83 -8.75 -33.96 -0.21
CA THR A 83 -7.84 -35.12 -0.16
C THR A 83 -8.28 -36.14 0.90
N GLN A 84 -8.79 -35.71 2.06
CA GLN A 84 -9.33 -36.61 3.09
C GLN A 84 -10.58 -37.38 2.64
N LEU A 85 -11.45 -36.77 1.82
CA LEU A 85 -12.67 -37.42 1.35
C LEU A 85 -12.41 -38.57 0.35
N ASN A 86 -11.25 -38.60 -0.31
CA ASN A 86 -10.95 -39.58 -1.36
C ASN A 86 -10.29 -40.88 -0.85
N PHE A 87 -9.83 -40.92 0.41
CA PHE A 87 -9.18 -42.11 0.99
C PHE A 87 -10.14 -43.09 1.71
N GLY A 88 -11.45 -42.80 1.76
CA GLY A 88 -12.45 -43.62 2.46
C GLY A 88 -13.08 -44.77 1.67
N GLY A 89 -12.80 -44.91 0.37
CA GLY A 89 -13.67 -45.66 -0.54
C GLY A 89 -13.30 -47.11 -0.92
N ASN A 90 -12.12 -47.64 -0.59
CA ASN A 90 -11.68 -48.91 -1.22
C ASN A 90 -11.10 -49.96 -0.26
N ARG A 91 -11.89 -50.38 0.74
CA ARG A 91 -11.62 -51.57 1.54
C ARG A 91 -12.89 -52.40 1.75
N LYS A 92 -13.39 -53.09 0.70
CA LYS A 92 -14.12 -54.38 0.79
C LYS A 92 -14.65 -54.85 -0.58
N ALA A 93 -13.93 -55.80 -1.15
CA ALA A 93 -14.39 -56.90 -2.00
C ALA A 93 -13.14 -57.80 -2.11
N GLN A 94 -12.97 -58.91 -1.37
CA GLN A 94 -13.79 -60.12 -1.32
C GLN A 94 -14.31 -60.54 -2.70
#